data_AF-A0A9P1DBH8-F1
#
_entry.id   AF-A0A9P1DBH8-F1
#
_cell.length_a   1.000
_cell.length_b   1.000
_cell.length_c   1.000
_cell.angle_alpha   90.00
_cell.angle_beta   90.00
_cell.angle_gamma   90.00
#
_symmetry.space_group_name_H-M   'P 1'
#
loop_
_entity.id
_entity.type
_entity.pdbx_description
1 polymer ?
#
loop_
_entity_poly.entity_id
_entity_poly.type
_entity_poly.pdbx_seq_one_letter_code
_entity_poly.pdbx_strand_id
1 'polypeptide(L)'
;MFLGDVLGPFQFKVDTIDDNMEGTMIILHPAHAAVSHRGALASAPLRAMREVELPSVFSRAVTAPMALGAVALSRSAGARRMRRNRRPEVVKSFPRRAARAHATCACRASGAEWVAGEQDDREFQSEEEYLKSLELQGALPGGFRLASSSLKFVPQEAQEMGELPMKLTVICLEDPTDQVAATFTQNAFPGAPVKLGRQRLREKQKIQALVVNNKISNVSPPDADGGIMASQRICDELAKNLQLPSGNCVLPSSTGVIGWRLPVDEMVAALPALEDLSSSPALEAAKGIMTTDRYPKLAARELANGARLVGIAKGAGMIEPNMATMLCFLMTDAKLSPDEMQQFLSEAVSESFNAISVDGDESTSDTTVLISSGHIDGVPPSVFRQALRELCRDLAAQVVRNGEGTQHVIRVTVKGAEDQEMAKKVGKAVVNGPLFKSAVAGNDPNVGRLIGKVGQTLGASGAVMAEGCVCKIGGETIFEDGQFRLDTEKERRLSGHLKFAAANCDLPYPEHRRVVDVEVILGGGGSGTAVVLGSDLTTEYVKINADYRS
;
A
#
# COMPACT_ATOMS: atom_id res chain seq x y z
N MET A 1 -10.52 56.31 39.42
CA MET A 1 -11.31 57.36 38.72
C MET A 1 -12.26 56.65 37.75
N PHE A 2 -13.56 56.81 38.00
CA PHE A 2 -14.75 56.73 37.13
C PHE A 2 -14.68 55.94 35.80
N LEU A 3 -15.39 54.80 35.68
CA LEU A 3 -16.79 54.58 35.18
C LEU A 3 -16.87 54.67 33.63
N GLY A 4 -17.12 53.57 32.91
CA GLY A 4 -18.46 53.00 32.57
C GLY A 4 -18.78 53.41 31.11
N ASP A 5 -19.43 52.70 30.19
CA ASP A 5 -20.19 51.45 30.07
C ASP A 5 -20.23 51.15 28.55
N VAL A 6 -20.23 49.89 28.12
CA VAL A 6 -21.08 49.30 27.05
C VAL A 6 -20.75 47.81 27.04
N LEU A 7 -21.70 46.95 27.47
CA LEU A 7 -22.06 45.65 26.88
C LEU A 7 -23.00 44.91 27.87
N GLY A 8 -24.20 44.58 27.39
CA GLY A 8 -25.33 44.04 28.18
C GLY A 8 -25.22 42.55 28.57
N PRO A 9 -26.24 42.00 29.26
CA PRO A 9 -26.10 40.77 30.04
C PRO A 9 -26.37 39.51 29.21
N PHE A 10 -25.49 38.51 29.30
CA PHE A 10 -25.80 37.13 28.92
C PHE A 10 -26.44 36.41 30.11
N GLN A 11 -27.68 35.96 29.96
CA GLN A 11 -28.35 35.10 30.95
C GLN A 11 -27.86 33.66 30.79
N PHE A 12 -27.37 33.07 31.88
CA PHE A 12 -27.18 31.62 32.00
C PHE A 12 -28.31 31.05 32.86
N LYS A 13 -28.92 29.97 32.40
CA LYS A 13 -29.95 29.23 33.15
C LYS A 13 -29.26 28.13 33.96
N VAL A 14 -29.39 28.20 35.28
CA VAL A 14 -28.91 27.17 36.22
C VAL A 14 -30.14 26.47 36.77
N ASP A 15 -30.33 25.20 36.40
CA ASP A 15 -31.35 24.34 37.03
C ASP A 15 -30.62 23.50 38.09
N THR A 16 -30.91 23.75 39.38
CA THR A 16 -30.48 22.94 40.52
C THR A 16 -31.45 21.77 40.72
N ILE A 17 -30.91 20.55 40.84
CA ILE A 17 -31.64 19.38 41.38
C ILE A 17 -30.90 18.92 42.64
N ASP A 18 -31.70 18.66 43.68
CA ASP A 18 -31.34 18.43 45.07
C ASP A 18 -30.55 17.13 45.36
N ASP A 19 -29.67 17.25 46.36
CA ASP A 19 -29.27 16.32 47.42
C ASP A 19 -29.13 14.81 47.13
N ASN A 20 -27.91 14.39 46.78
CA ASN A 20 -27.06 13.51 47.61
C ASN A 20 -25.84 13.00 46.80
N MET A 21 -24.69 12.94 47.49
CA MET A 21 -23.42 12.28 47.12
C MET A 21 -22.42 13.10 46.28
N GLU A 22 -21.17 13.06 46.75
CA GLU A 22 -20.01 13.88 46.39
C GLU A 22 -19.54 13.74 44.93
N GLY A 23 -19.20 14.87 44.28
CA GLY A 23 -18.31 14.94 43.12
C GLY A 23 -18.93 15.50 41.84
N THR A 24 -18.86 16.82 41.62
CA THR A 24 -19.35 17.44 40.37
C THR A 24 -18.22 17.63 39.36
N MET A 25 -18.31 16.93 38.23
CA MET A 25 -17.52 17.16 37.02
C MET A 25 -18.29 18.12 36.08
N ILE A 26 -17.65 19.21 35.64
CA ILE A 26 -18.25 20.19 34.71
C ILE A 26 -17.78 19.84 33.29
N ILE A 27 -18.71 19.56 32.38
CA ILE A 27 -18.43 19.38 30.94
C ILE A 27 -19.10 20.53 30.18
N LEU A 28 -18.30 21.27 29.40
CA LEU A 28 -18.79 22.30 28.48
C LEU A 28 -18.64 21.80 27.04
N HIS A 29 -19.72 21.84 26.25
CA HIS A 29 -19.69 21.61 24.80
C HIS A 29 -19.93 22.93 24.03
N PRO A 30 -19.22 23.20 22.92
CA PRO A 30 -19.51 24.34 22.07
C PRO A 30 -20.68 24.03 21.11
N ALA A 31 -21.65 24.93 21.06
CA ALA A 31 -22.73 24.89 20.07
C ALA A 31 -22.30 25.62 18.78
N HIS A 32 -22.52 24.97 17.64
CA HIS A 32 -22.39 25.56 16.31
C HIS A 32 -23.39 26.69 16.07
N ALA A 33 -22.95 27.76 15.41
CA ALA A 33 -23.84 28.67 14.70
C ALA A 33 -23.23 29.05 13.33
N ALA A 34 -23.94 28.69 12.27
CA ALA A 34 -23.81 29.27 10.94
C ALA A 34 -24.37 30.70 10.93
N VAL A 35 -23.89 31.56 10.03
CA VAL A 35 -24.69 32.50 9.20
C VAL A 35 -23.79 33.30 8.25
N SER A 36 -24.42 33.64 7.13
CA SER A 36 -23.98 34.21 5.87
C SER A 36 -23.64 35.71 5.82
N HIS A 37 -22.88 36.04 4.76
CA HIS A 37 -22.98 37.20 3.84
C HIS A 37 -22.23 38.53 4.10
N ARG A 38 -21.38 38.83 3.08
CA ARG A 38 -21.14 40.09 2.33
C ARG A 38 -20.64 41.34 3.07
N GLY A 39 -19.53 41.88 2.58
CA GLY A 39 -19.30 43.34 2.56
C GLY A 39 -17.84 43.79 2.67
N ALA A 40 -17.27 44.14 1.53
CA ALA A 40 -15.99 44.81 1.27
C ALA A 40 -15.52 45.89 2.27
N LEU A 41 -14.20 46.00 2.51
CA LEU A 41 -13.31 47.09 2.03
C LEU A 41 -11.94 47.15 2.74
N ALA A 42 -10.91 47.36 1.90
CA ALA A 42 -9.71 48.21 2.09
C ALA A 42 -8.60 47.86 3.12
N SER A 43 -7.52 47.27 2.58
CA SER A 43 -6.10 47.65 2.67
C SER A 43 -5.60 48.67 3.73
N ALA A 44 -4.62 48.25 4.55
CA ALA A 44 -3.40 49.00 4.96
C ALA A 44 -2.45 48.10 5.80
N PRO A 45 -1.14 48.40 5.91
CA PRO A 45 -0.08 47.38 5.84
C PRO A 45 0.45 46.82 7.18
N LEU A 46 0.96 45.59 7.11
CA LEU A 46 1.70 44.87 8.16
C LEU A 46 3.02 45.57 8.47
N ARG A 47 3.19 45.98 9.74
CA ARG A 47 4.45 46.40 10.34
C ARG A 47 5.23 45.18 10.81
N ALA A 48 6.51 45.17 10.48
CA ALA A 48 7.53 44.20 10.88
C ALA A 48 7.51 43.87 12.39
N MET A 49 7.48 42.59 12.73
CA MET A 49 7.91 42.09 14.04
C MET A 49 9.32 41.52 13.90
N ARG A 50 10.17 42.00 14.82
CA ARG A 50 11.58 41.65 14.97
C ARG A 50 11.74 40.21 15.44
N GLU A 51 12.78 39.58 14.92
CA GLU A 51 13.37 38.34 15.41
C GLU A 51 13.70 38.44 16.90
N VAL A 52 13.38 37.37 17.63
CA VAL A 52 13.85 37.13 19.00
C VAL A 52 14.84 35.96 18.90
N GLU A 53 16.13 36.28 19.08
CA GLU A 53 17.22 35.32 19.20
C GLU A 53 17.08 34.50 20.50
N LEU A 54 17.17 33.17 20.39
CA LEU A 54 17.35 32.26 21.51
C LEU A 54 18.85 31.89 21.63
N PRO A 55 19.46 31.95 22.83
CA PRO A 55 20.88 31.64 22.97
C PRO A 55 21.14 30.13 23.00
N SER A 56 21.98 29.67 22.08
CA SER A 56 22.56 28.33 22.04
C SER A 56 23.65 28.16 23.09
N VAL A 57 23.48 27.21 24.01
CA VAL A 57 24.54 26.73 24.91
C VAL A 57 24.55 25.21 24.84
N PHE A 58 25.59 24.63 24.25
CA PHE A 58 26.27 23.37 24.61
C PHE A 58 27.07 22.85 23.40
N SER A 59 28.37 23.14 23.35
CA SER A 59 29.33 22.20 22.77
C SER A 59 30.59 22.22 23.63
N ARG A 60 30.97 21.05 24.16
CA ARG A 60 32.29 20.81 24.75
C ARG A 60 32.89 19.63 24.00
N ALA A 61 34.10 19.89 23.51
CA ALA A 61 34.97 18.98 22.81
C ALA A 61 35.33 17.76 23.66
N VAL A 62 35.44 16.60 23.01
CA VAL A 62 36.36 15.54 23.41
C VAL A 62 37.09 15.05 22.16
N THR A 63 38.41 15.08 22.28
CA THR A 63 39.48 14.75 21.34
C THR A 63 39.60 13.26 21.04
N ALA A 64 39.99 12.93 19.80
CA ALA A 64 40.53 11.63 19.40
C ALA A 64 41.91 11.36 20.04
N PRO A 65 42.40 10.10 19.97
CA PRO A 65 43.60 9.90 19.16
C PRO A 65 43.56 8.66 18.24
N MET A 66 44.39 8.73 17.20
CA MET A 66 44.71 7.68 16.23
C MET A 66 45.67 6.61 16.79
N ALA A 67 45.59 5.41 16.18
CA ALA A 67 46.68 4.72 15.45
C ALA A 67 47.04 3.28 15.89
N LEU A 68 47.09 2.44 14.85
CA LEU A 68 48.02 1.32 14.57
C LEU A 68 47.87 -0.04 15.28
N GLY A 69 47.76 -1.08 14.46
CA GLY A 69 47.99 -2.47 14.85
C GLY A 69 47.51 -3.50 13.82
N ALA A 70 48.20 -3.61 12.68
CA ALA A 70 48.06 -4.75 11.77
C ALA A 70 48.88 -5.95 12.28
N VAL A 71 48.28 -7.14 12.37
CA VAL A 71 48.99 -8.43 12.37
C VAL A 71 48.15 -9.47 11.62
N ALA A 72 48.72 -10.00 10.55
CA ALA A 72 48.30 -11.21 9.84
C ALA A 72 49.02 -12.45 10.42
N LEU A 73 48.54 -13.64 10.01
CA LEU A 73 49.01 -15.03 10.24
C LEU A 73 48.04 -15.81 11.17
N SER A 74 47.63 -17.05 10.91
CA SER A 74 47.91 -18.00 9.83
C SER A 74 46.89 -19.16 9.87
N ARG A 75 46.87 -19.90 8.77
CA ARG A 75 46.10 -21.12 8.45
C ARG A 75 46.10 -22.20 9.54
N SER A 76 44.98 -22.93 9.67
CA SER A 76 45.02 -24.40 9.63
C SER A 76 43.65 -24.98 9.22
N ALA A 77 43.60 -25.49 7.99
CA ALA A 77 42.54 -26.37 7.51
C ALA A 77 43.04 -27.82 7.65
N GLY A 78 42.36 -28.61 8.48
CA GLY A 78 42.61 -30.05 8.63
C GLY A 78 41.58 -30.85 7.83
N ALA A 79 41.86 -31.11 6.56
CA ALA A 79 41.11 -32.06 5.75
C ALA A 79 41.78 -33.45 5.84
N ARG A 80 41.06 -34.44 6.41
CA ARG A 80 41.42 -35.86 6.31
C ARG A 80 40.82 -36.47 5.03
N ARG A 81 41.68 -37.19 4.34
CA ARG A 81 41.47 -37.89 3.05
C ARG A 81 41.12 -39.36 3.29
N MET A 82 40.57 -39.99 2.24
CA MET A 82 40.43 -41.43 1.91
C MET A 82 38.96 -41.89 1.85
N ARG A 83 38.48 -42.62 0.84
CA ARG A 83 39.14 -43.39 -0.24
C ARG A 83 38.14 -43.66 -1.38
N ARG A 84 38.71 -43.87 -2.57
CA ARG A 84 38.10 -44.18 -3.88
C ARG A 84 37.42 -45.55 -3.96
N ASN A 85 36.44 -45.66 -4.87
CA ASN A 85 36.23 -46.72 -5.90
C ASN A 85 34.91 -46.41 -6.63
N ARG A 86 34.68 -46.49 -7.95
CA ARG A 86 35.25 -47.25 -9.09
C ARG A 86 34.99 -46.48 -10.42
N ARG A 87 35.62 -46.98 -11.48
CA ARG A 87 35.78 -46.46 -12.86
C ARG A 87 34.58 -46.78 -13.81
N PRO A 88 34.59 -46.28 -15.07
CA PRO A 88 33.41 -45.94 -15.88
C PRO A 88 33.09 -46.95 -16.98
N GLU A 89 31.89 -46.83 -17.58
CA GLU A 89 31.58 -47.41 -18.89
C GLU A 89 30.98 -46.36 -19.83
N VAL A 90 31.53 -46.33 -21.05
CA VAL A 90 31.07 -45.55 -22.20
C VAL A 90 30.49 -46.55 -23.19
N VAL A 91 29.22 -46.41 -23.57
CA VAL A 91 28.68 -47.00 -24.80
C VAL A 91 27.76 -46.02 -25.51
N LYS A 92 27.96 -45.93 -26.82
CA LYS A 92 27.34 -45.05 -27.82
C LYS A 92 25.89 -45.45 -28.11
N SER A 93 25.01 -44.46 -28.32
CA SER A 93 23.93 -44.54 -29.34
C SER A 93 23.22 -43.18 -29.56
N PHE A 94 23.21 -42.71 -30.80
CA PHE A 94 22.22 -41.78 -31.39
C PHE A 94 21.44 -42.56 -32.47
N PRO A 95 20.34 -42.07 -33.06
CA PRO A 95 19.31 -41.12 -32.59
C PRO A 95 17.88 -41.70 -32.76
N ARG A 96 16.87 -41.17 -32.06
CA ARG A 96 15.50 -41.02 -32.62
C ARG A 96 14.56 -40.19 -31.73
N ARG A 97 13.96 -39.19 -32.39
CA ARG A 97 12.69 -38.48 -32.09
C ARG A 97 12.67 -37.58 -30.85
N ALA A 98 12.81 -36.28 -31.13
CA ALA A 98 12.43 -35.19 -30.25
C ALA A 98 10.92 -35.25 -29.95
N ALA A 99 10.59 -35.65 -28.73
CA ALA A 99 9.33 -35.29 -28.09
C ALA A 99 9.60 -34.02 -27.28
N ARG A 100 8.81 -32.97 -27.55
CA ARG A 100 8.81 -31.71 -26.80
C ARG A 100 8.57 -32.03 -25.32
N ALA A 101 9.56 -31.77 -24.48
CA ALA A 101 9.39 -31.78 -23.04
C ALA A 101 8.59 -30.53 -22.67
N HIS A 102 7.33 -30.73 -22.26
CA HIS A 102 6.59 -29.75 -21.49
C HIS A 102 7.37 -29.48 -20.21
N ALA A 103 8.02 -28.32 -20.13
CA ALA A 103 8.48 -27.76 -18.87
C ALA A 103 7.22 -27.32 -18.11
N THR A 104 6.68 -28.22 -17.29
CA THR A 104 5.70 -27.87 -16.27
C THR A 104 6.38 -26.89 -15.30
N CYS A 105 6.07 -25.59 -15.42
CA CYS A 105 6.28 -24.65 -14.33
C CYS A 105 5.52 -25.21 -13.14
N ALA A 106 6.24 -25.72 -12.15
CA ALA A 106 5.68 -26.01 -10.84
C ALA A 106 5.48 -24.67 -10.12
N CYS A 107 4.60 -23.84 -10.65
CA CYS A 107 4.07 -22.71 -9.94
C CYS A 107 3.09 -23.33 -8.93
N ARG A 108 3.57 -23.64 -7.71
CA ARG A 108 2.68 -24.03 -6.60
C ARG A 108 1.70 -22.88 -6.41
N ALA A 109 0.48 -23.08 -6.89
CA ALA A 109 -0.68 -22.36 -6.42
C ALA A 109 -0.86 -22.74 -4.94
N SER A 110 -0.23 -21.99 -4.04
CA SER A 110 -0.68 -21.97 -2.65
C SER A 110 -2.01 -21.22 -2.66
N GLY A 111 -3.09 -21.97 -2.89
CA GLY A 111 -4.42 -21.51 -2.54
C GLY A 111 -4.43 -21.31 -1.04
N ALA A 112 -4.29 -20.06 -0.61
CA ALA A 112 -4.25 -19.71 0.78
C ALA A 112 -5.36 -18.68 1.02
N GLU A 113 -6.36 -19.10 1.79
CA GLU A 113 -6.95 -18.19 2.75
C GLU A 113 -5.82 -17.50 3.53
N TRP A 114 -6.00 -16.29 4.04
CA TRP A 114 -5.11 -15.81 5.10
C TRP A 114 -5.37 -16.66 6.34
N VAL A 115 -4.89 -17.90 6.33
CA VAL A 115 -5.01 -18.83 7.45
C VAL A 115 -4.01 -18.36 8.48
N ALA A 116 -4.48 -18.11 9.70
CA ALA A 116 -3.61 -17.86 10.84
C ALA A 116 -2.57 -18.99 10.93
N GLY A 117 -1.28 -18.63 10.85
CA GLY A 117 -0.17 -19.58 10.97
C GLY A 117 0.54 -20.00 9.67
N GLU A 118 0.00 -19.76 8.47
CA GLU A 118 0.78 -20.02 7.23
C GLU A 118 1.80 -18.88 6.97
N GLN A 119 3.06 -19.27 6.78
CA GLN A 119 4.17 -18.41 6.36
C GLN A 119 4.56 -18.77 4.93
N ASP A 120 4.75 -17.75 4.10
CA ASP A 120 5.36 -17.89 2.78
C ASP A 120 6.88 -17.88 2.97
N ASP A 121 7.52 -19.04 2.82
CA ASP A 121 8.95 -19.24 3.08
C ASP A 121 9.85 -18.78 1.91
N ARG A 122 9.30 -18.05 0.93
CA ARG A 122 10.11 -17.47 -0.13
C ARG A 122 11.05 -16.43 0.44
N GLU A 123 12.34 -16.65 0.17
CA GLU A 123 13.42 -15.72 0.46
C GLU A 123 14.12 -15.34 -0.85
N PHE A 124 14.64 -14.12 -0.89
CA PHE A 124 15.46 -13.62 -1.99
C PHE A 124 16.80 -13.18 -1.44
N GLN A 125 17.89 -13.56 -2.11
CA GLN A 125 19.25 -13.24 -1.68
C GLN A 125 19.83 -12.03 -2.42
N SER A 126 19.15 -11.57 -3.48
CA SER A 126 19.56 -10.39 -4.25
C SER A 126 18.40 -9.75 -5.01
N GLU A 127 18.62 -8.51 -5.43
CA GLU A 127 17.69 -7.80 -6.33
C GLU A 127 17.54 -8.52 -7.67
N GLU A 128 18.64 -9.04 -8.23
CA GLU A 128 18.63 -9.79 -9.49
C GLU A 128 17.74 -11.03 -9.41
N GLU A 129 17.83 -11.79 -8.31
CA GLU A 129 16.98 -12.96 -8.07
C GLU A 129 15.51 -12.56 -8.00
N TYR A 130 15.21 -11.50 -7.26
CA TYR A 130 13.85 -10.97 -7.14
C TYR A 130 13.30 -10.53 -8.50
N LEU A 131 14.02 -9.68 -9.23
CA LEU A 131 13.60 -9.16 -10.54
C LEU A 131 13.42 -10.29 -11.55
N LYS A 132 14.33 -11.27 -11.57
CA LYS A 132 14.20 -12.46 -12.43
C LYS A 132 12.97 -13.27 -12.09
N SER A 133 12.63 -13.41 -10.81
CA SER A 133 11.39 -14.08 -10.40
C SER A 133 10.15 -13.34 -10.91
N LEU A 134 10.16 -12.00 -10.85
CA LEU A 134 9.07 -11.17 -11.37
C LEU A 134 8.96 -11.24 -12.89
N GLU A 135 10.09 -11.30 -13.59
CA GLU A 135 10.14 -11.41 -15.05
C GLU A 135 9.52 -12.74 -15.52
N LEU A 136 9.88 -13.86 -14.87
CA LEU A 136 9.36 -15.19 -15.19
C LEU A 136 7.84 -15.31 -15.00
N GLN A 137 7.30 -14.69 -13.95
CA GLN A 137 5.85 -14.67 -13.70
C GLN A 137 5.14 -13.50 -14.40
N GLY A 138 5.89 -12.56 -14.99
CA GLY A 138 5.37 -11.28 -15.48
C GLY A 138 4.87 -11.29 -16.91
N ALA A 139 4.88 -12.43 -17.61
CA ALA A 139 4.33 -12.52 -18.97
C ALA A 139 2.90 -11.96 -19.01
N LEU A 140 2.59 -11.15 -20.03
CA LEU A 140 1.26 -10.54 -20.15
C LEU A 140 0.20 -11.58 -20.56
N PRO A 141 -1.07 -11.39 -20.16
CA PRO A 141 -2.18 -12.08 -20.80
C PRO A 141 -2.25 -11.72 -22.29
N GLY A 142 -2.89 -12.58 -23.10
CA GLY A 142 -3.08 -12.32 -24.52
C GLY A 142 -3.84 -11.00 -24.76
N GLY A 143 -3.47 -10.27 -25.83
CA GLY A 143 -4.15 -9.02 -26.19
C GLY A 143 -3.68 -7.77 -25.45
N PHE A 144 -2.62 -7.86 -24.63
CA PHE A 144 -2.01 -6.70 -23.95
C PHE A 144 -0.63 -6.38 -24.49
N ARG A 145 -0.33 -5.08 -24.53
CA ARG A 145 1.00 -4.53 -24.79
C ARG A 145 1.28 -3.39 -23.84
N LEU A 146 2.56 -3.10 -23.61
CA LEU A 146 2.99 -2.04 -22.73
C LEU A 146 4.17 -1.26 -23.28
N ALA A 147 4.27 -0.01 -22.84
CA ALA A 147 5.40 0.86 -23.05
C ALA A 147 5.54 1.79 -21.85
N SER A 148 6.78 2.20 -21.59
CA SER A 148 7.08 3.25 -20.63
C SER A 148 8.07 4.23 -21.23
N SER A 149 7.86 5.52 -20.99
CA SER A 149 8.77 6.59 -21.37
C SER A 149 9.18 7.37 -20.13
N SER A 150 10.34 8.02 -20.23
CA SER A 150 10.84 8.90 -19.17
C SER A 150 10.98 10.31 -19.75
N LEU A 151 10.59 11.29 -18.96
CA LEU A 151 10.79 12.71 -19.24
C LEU A 151 11.40 13.40 -18.02
N LYS A 152 11.86 14.61 -18.24
CA LYS A 152 12.23 15.54 -17.18
C LYS A 152 11.37 16.78 -17.29
N PHE A 153 11.09 17.39 -16.15
CA PHE A 153 10.36 18.65 -16.08
C PHE A 153 10.84 19.45 -14.88
N VAL A 154 10.62 20.76 -14.90
CA VAL A 154 10.81 21.62 -13.71
C VAL A 154 9.42 21.92 -13.15
N PRO A 155 9.11 21.58 -11.88
CA PRO A 155 7.80 21.86 -11.31
C PRO A 155 7.56 23.36 -11.23
N GLN A 156 6.40 23.81 -11.71
CA GLN A 156 6.06 25.24 -11.69
C GLN A 156 5.95 25.78 -10.25
N GLU A 157 5.47 24.93 -9.34
CA GLU A 157 5.26 25.27 -7.94
C GLU A 157 6.53 25.21 -7.07
N ALA A 158 7.66 24.69 -7.58
CA ALA A 158 8.89 24.48 -6.81
C ALA A 158 10.14 24.53 -7.72
N GLN A 159 10.31 25.63 -8.46
CA GLN A 159 11.37 25.77 -9.47
C GLN A 159 12.78 25.54 -8.91
N GLU A 160 13.00 25.84 -7.64
CA GLU A 160 14.24 25.62 -6.90
C GLU A 160 14.70 24.15 -6.84
N MET A 161 13.77 23.20 -7.00
CA MET A 161 14.07 21.78 -7.04
C MET A 161 14.73 21.33 -8.36
N GLY A 162 14.76 22.22 -9.37
CA GLY A 162 15.36 21.93 -10.68
C GLY A 162 14.61 20.86 -11.47
N GLU A 163 15.33 20.16 -12.35
CA GLU A 163 14.75 19.10 -13.18
C GLU A 163 14.43 17.84 -12.36
N LEU A 164 13.16 17.44 -12.36
CA LEU A 164 12.68 16.20 -11.76
C LEU A 164 12.35 15.15 -12.83
N PRO A 165 12.64 13.86 -12.60
CA PRO A 165 12.29 12.79 -13.53
C PRO A 165 10.83 12.36 -13.35
N MET A 166 10.08 12.23 -14.44
CA MET A 166 8.75 11.62 -14.47
C MET A 166 8.73 10.45 -15.46
N LYS A 167 8.00 9.39 -15.11
CA LYS A 167 7.69 8.29 -16.02
C LYS A 167 6.25 8.35 -16.46
N LEU A 168 6.02 8.02 -17.73
CA LEU A 168 4.72 7.68 -18.28
C LEU A 168 4.71 6.19 -18.59
N THR A 169 3.66 5.49 -18.18
CA THR A 169 3.48 4.07 -18.45
C THR A 169 2.13 3.85 -19.09
N VAL A 170 2.10 3.10 -20.17
CA VAL A 170 0.88 2.74 -20.89
C VAL A 170 0.70 1.23 -20.89
N ILE A 171 -0.51 0.80 -20.54
CA ILE A 171 -0.99 -0.57 -20.72
C ILE A 171 -2.09 -0.47 -21.78
N CYS A 172 -1.88 -1.10 -22.93
CA CYS A 172 -2.77 -0.99 -24.09
C CYS A 172 -3.30 -2.38 -24.48
N LEU A 173 -4.57 -2.42 -24.87
CA LEU A 173 -5.21 -3.59 -25.45
C LEU A 173 -5.17 -3.50 -26.97
N GLU A 174 -5.09 -4.67 -27.62
CA GLU A 174 -5.15 -4.75 -29.08
C GLU A 174 -6.49 -4.20 -29.61
N ASP A 175 -7.60 -4.46 -28.90
CA ASP A 175 -8.94 -3.97 -29.22
C ASP A 175 -9.60 -3.27 -28.01
N PRO A 176 -10.49 -2.27 -28.23
CA PRO A 176 -11.31 -1.69 -27.17
C PRO A 176 -12.24 -2.72 -26.51
N THR A 177 -12.31 -2.72 -25.19
CA THR A 177 -13.13 -3.63 -24.38
C THR A 177 -14.11 -2.88 -23.49
N ASP A 178 -15.30 -3.44 -23.28
CA ASP A 178 -16.22 -3.04 -22.20
C ASP A 178 -16.05 -3.89 -20.93
N GLN A 179 -15.22 -4.94 -20.99
CA GLN A 179 -14.90 -5.83 -19.87
C GLN A 179 -13.90 -5.14 -18.94
N VAL A 180 -14.39 -4.16 -18.19
CA VAL A 180 -13.63 -3.35 -17.24
C VAL A 180 -14.41 -3.20 -15.95
N ALA A 181 -13.73 -3.40 -14.83
CA ALA A 181 -14.20 -3.08 -13.50
C ALA A 181 -13.17 -2.20 -12.79
N ALA A 182 -13.63 -1.32 -11.91
CA ALA A 182 -12.71 -0.51 -11.12
C ALA A 182 -13.26 -0.17 -9.74
N THR A 183 -12.34 0.10 -8.81
CA THR A 183 -12.63 0.76 -7.54
C THR A 183 -11.73 1.99 -7.41
N PHE A 184 -12.26 3.04 -6.79
CA PHE A 184 -11.56 4.32 -6.62
C PHE A 184 -11.68 4.80 -5.18
N THR A 185 -10.70 5.59 -4.71
CA THR A 185 -10.67 6.25 -3.38
C THR A 185 -12.00 6.90 -3.00
N GLN A 186 -12.43 6.79 -1.73
CA GLN A 186 -13.59 7.52 -1.21
C GLN A 186 -13.24 8.89 -0.65
N ASN A 187 -11.95 9.25 -0.63
CA ASN A 187 -11.46 10.53 -0.18
C ASN A 187 -12.26 11.70 -0.81
N ALA A 188 -12.62 12.68 0.02
CA ALA A 188 -13.43 13.83 -0.37
C ALA A 188 -12.73 14.77 -1.37
N PHE A 189 -11.41 14.63 -1.56
CA PHE A 189 -10.60 15.37 -2.51
C PHE A 189 -10.01 14.46 -3.59
N PRO A 190 -10.83 13.76 -4.41
CA PRO A 190 -10.30 12.84 -5.40
C PRO A 190 -9.57 13.61 -6.51
N GLY A 191 -8.45 13.04 -6.98
CA GLY A 191 -7.68 13.57 -8.10
C GLY A 191 -8.50 13.67 -9.38
N ALA A 192 -8.06 14.54 -10.30
CA ALA A 192 -8.71 14.68 -11.60
C ALA A 192 -8.78 13.36 -12.41
N PRO A 193 -7.74 12.49 -12.41
CA PRO A 193 -7.83 11.18 -13.08
C PRO A 193 -8.92 10.27 -12.53
N VAL A 194 -9.11 10.26 -11.21
CA VAL A 194 -10.19 9.48 -10.54
C VAL A 194 -11.57 9.97 -10.99
N LYS A 195 -11.77 11.29 -11.05
CA LYS A 195 -13.02 11.89 -11.53
C LYS A 195 -13.32 11.47 -12.97
N LEU A 196 -12.31 11.54 -13.84
CA LEU A 196 -12.43 11.17 -15.25
C LEU A 196 -12.68 9.66 -15.45
N GLY A 197 -11.95 8.81 -14.72
CA GLY A 197 -12.15 7.37 -14.75
C GLY A 197 -13.56 6.96 -14.31
N ARG A 198 -14.06 7.54 -13.21
CA ARG A 198 -15.45 7.34 -12.77
C ARG A 198 -16.46 7.75 -13.83
N GLN A 199 -16.24 8.87 -14.50
CA GLN A 199 -17.12 9.34 -15.56
C GLN A 199 -17.15 8.34 -16.74
N ARG A 200 -15.98 7.96 -17.27
CA ARG A 200 -15.86 7.06 -18.43
C ARG A 200 -16.51 5.71 -18.19
N LEU A 201 -16.33 5.13 -16.99
CA LEU A 201 -16.96 3.86 -16.64
C LEU A 201 -18.48 3.99 -16.46
N ARG A 202 -18.98 5.07 -15.87
CA ARG A 202 -20.44 5.33 -15.79
C ARG A 202 -21.09 5.48 -17.17
N GLU A 203 -20.38 6.10 -18.10
CA GLU A 203 -20.81 6.26 -19.49
C GLU A 203 -20.63 4.99 -20.33
N LYS A 204 -20.10 3.90 -19.74
CA LYS A 204 -19.83 2.63 -20.42
C LYS A 204 -18.94 2.79 -21.65
N GLN A 205 -17.96 3.70 -21.58
CA GLN A 205 -16.95 3.85 -22.61
C GLN A 205 -16.18 2.52 -22.75
N LYS A 206 -15.97 2.08 -23.98
CA LYS A 206 -15.01 0.99 -24.24
C LYS A 206 -13.60 1.52 -24.01
N ILE A 207 -12.84 0.80 -23.19
CA ILE A 207 -11.47 1.17 -22.82
C ILE A 207 -10.50 0.35 -23.66
N GLN A 208 -9.43 1.00 -24.14
CA GLN A 208 -8.35 0.36 -24.88
C GLN A 208 -6.99 0.63 -24.24
N ALA A 209 -6.84 1.67 -23.40
CA ALA A 209 -5.57 1.95 -22.76
C ALA A 209 -5.72 2.47 -21.33
N LEU A 210 -4.70 2.23 -20.51
CA LEU A 210 -4.46 2.88 -19.23
C LEU A 210 -3.20 3.73 -19.38
N VAL A 211 -3.22 4.98 -18.90
CA VAL A 211 -2.03 5.84 -18.86
C VAL A 211 -1.75 6.25 -17.43
N VAL A 212 -0.50 6.05 -17.00
CA VAL A 212 -0.08 6.30 -15.63
C VAL A 212 1.11 7.24 -15.62
N ASN A 213 1.01 8.33 -14.87
CA ASN A 213 2.17 9.16 -14.56
C ASN A 213 2.51 9.08 -13.07
N ASN A 214 3.80 9.13 -12.76
CA ASN A 214 4.29 9.29 -11.39
C ASN A 214 4.67 10.76 -11.09
N LYS A 215 5.22 11.00 -9.90
CA LYS A 215 5.64 12.31 -9.34
C LYS A 215 4.58 13.35 -9.05
N ILE A 216 3.51 13.47 -9.85
CA ILE A 216 2.42 14.44 -9.61
C ILE A 216 1.10 13.69 -9.62
N SER A 217 0.32 13.81 -8.54
CA SER A 217 -0.98 13.12 -8.40
C SER A 217 -2.11 13.79 -9.16
N ASN A 218 -1.92 15.02 -9.63
CA ASN A 218 -2.94 15.82 -10.29
C ASN A 218 -4.22 15.97 -9.43
N VAL A 219 -4.00 16.16 -8.12
CA VAL A 219 -5.02 16.43 -7.12
C VAL A 219 -4.96 17.91 -6.78
N SER A 220 -6.09 18.59 -6.94
CA SER A 220 -6.26 20.01 -6.60
C SER A 220 -5.13 20.94 -7.08
N PRO A 221 -4.73 20.91 -8.37
CA PRO A 221 -3.76 21.87 -8.88
C PRO A 221 -4.32 23.31 -8.77
N PRO A 222 -3.48 24.35 -8.83
CA PRO A 222 -3.90 25.72 -8.49
C PRO A 222 -4.84 26.37 -9.53
N ASP A 223 -5.07 25.72 -10.66
CA ASP A 223 -6.03 26.09 -11.70
C ASP A 223 -7.33 25.28 -11.58
N ALA A 224 -8.42 25.97 -11.22
CA ALA A 224 -9.75 25.36 -11.17
C ALA A 224 -10.09 24.79 -12.56
N ASP A 225 -10.35 23.47 -12.62
CA ASP A 225 -10.57 22.63 -13.81
C ASP A 225 -9.35 22.26 -14.65
N GLY A 226 -8.18 22.86 -14.40
CA GLY A 226 -6.96 22.57 -15.15
C GLY A 226 -6.51 21.11 -15.05
N GLY A 227 -6.70 20.46 -13.90
CA GLY A 227 -6.34 19.06 -13.72
C GLY A 227 -7.13 18.08 -14.60
N ILE A 228 -8.43 18.32 -14.80
CA ILE A 228 -9.27 17.48 -15.68
C ILE A 228 -8.89 17.73 -17.14
N MET A 229 -8.75 19.00 -17.53
CA MET A 229 -8.33 19.37 -18.89
C MET A 229 -6.95 18.81 -19.23
N ALA A 230 -5.99 18.87 -18.30
CA ALA A 230 -4.67 18.27 -18.44
C ALA A 230 -4.75 16.76 -18.66
N SER A 231 -5.52 16.05 -17.83
CA SER A 231 -5.72 14.60 -17.98
C SER A 231 -6.36 14.24 -19.32
N GLN A 232 -7.38 15.00 -19.72
CA GLN A 232 -8.06 14.80 -21.00
C GLN A 232 -7.12 15.05 -22.18
N ARG A 233 -6.36 16.14 -22.16
CA ARG A 233 -5.37 16.46 -23.20
C ARG A 233 -4.33 15.35 -23.36
N ILE A 234 -3.79 14.83 -22.26
CA ILE A 234 -2.84 13.70 -22.30
C ILE A 234 -3.50 12.46 -22.91
N CYS A 235 -4.75 12.15 -22.54
CA CYS A 235 -5.49 11.03 -23.12
C CYS A 235 -5.74 11.22 -24.63
N ASP A 236 -6.10 12.43 -25.06
CA ASP A 236 -6.39 12.74 -26.46
C ASP A 236 -5.13 12.66 -27.32
N GLU A 237 -4.00 13.20 -26.85
CA GLU A 237 -2.73 13.11 -27.55
C GLU A 237 -2.19 11.67 -27.56
N LEU A 238 -2.35 10.91 -26.47
CA LEU A 238 -2.00 9.49 -26.45
C LEU A 238 -2.85 8.68 -27.45
N ALA A 239 -4.15 8.97 -27.52
CA ALA A 239 -5.02 8.31 -28.49
C ALA A 239 -4.61 8.60 -29.93
N LYS A 240 -4.21 9.84 -30.26
CA LYS A 240 -3.66 10.16 -31.60
C LYS A 240 -2.36 9.40 -31.87
N ASN A 241 -1.44 9.41 -30.90
CA ASN A 241 -0.13 8.76 -30.98
C ASN A 241 -0.26 7.24 -31.22
N LEU A 242 -1.18 6.58 -30.52
CA LEU A 242 -1.42 5.14 -30.63
C LEU A 242 -2.53 4.78 -31.63
N GLN A 243 -3.06 5.76 -32.37
CA GLN A 243 -4.15 5.57 -33.34
C GLN A 243 -5.42 4.92 -32.74
N LEU A 244 -5.72 5.24 -31.48
CA LEU A 244 -6.92 4.79 -30.77
C LEU A 244 -8.14 5.61 -31.22
N PRO A 245 -9.38 5.09 -31.05
CA PRO A 245 -10.58 5.77 -31.53
C PRO A 245 -10.83 7.16 -30.93
N SER A 246 -10.44 7.38 -29.66
CA SER A 246 -10.65 8.64 -28.92
C SER A 246 -9.87 8.63 -27.60
N GLY A 247 -9.52 9.80 -27.05
CA GLY A 247 -9.00 9.87 -25.68
C GLY A 247 -9.96 9.34 -24.62
N ASN A 248 -11.26 9.21 -24.91
CA ASN A 248 -12.25 8.62 -24.01
C ASN A 248 -12.10 7.11 -23.82
N CYS A 249 -11.37 6.41 -24.69
CA CYS A 249 -11.03 5.00 -24.50
C CYS A 249 -9.77 4.79 -23.63
N VAL A 250 -9.15 5.86 -23.15
CA VAL A 250 -8.01 5.78 -22.23
C VAL A 250 -8.55 5.88 -20.79
N LEU A 251 -7.91 5.30 -19.77
CA LEU A 251 -8.14 5.66 -18.36
C LEU A 251 -6.86 6.26 -17.78
N PRO A 252 -6.87 7.51 -17.30
CA PRO A 252 -5.71 8.10 -16.66
C PRO A 252 -5.61 7.68 -15.21
N SER A 253 -4.39 7.61 -14.70
CA SER A 253 -4.06 7.50 -13.27
C SER A 253 -2.80 8.30 -12.98
N SER A 254 -2.77 8.98 -11.84
CA SER A 254 -1.66 9.84 -11.45
C SER A 254 -1.31 9.59 -9.99
N THR A 255 -0.02 9.67 -9.65
CA THR A 255 0.46 9.49 -8.27
C THR A 255 1.65 10.40 -7.98
N GLY A 256 1.76 10.88 -6.75
CA GLY A 256 2.86 11.74 -6.30
C GLY A 256 2.35 13.02 -5.62
N VAL A 257 3.09 14.12 -5.78
CA VAL A 257 2.84 15.39 -5.09
C VAL A 257 1.44 15.94 -5.42
N ILE A 258 0.70 16.33 -4.39
CA ILE A 258 -0.62 16.99 -4.45
C ILE A 258 -0.42 18.50 -4.63
N GLY A 259 -1.31 19.15 -5.39
CA GLY A 259 -1.34 20.60 -5.56
C GLY A 259 -0.40 21.15 -6.63
N TRP A 260 0.37 20.29 -7.32
CA TRP A 260 1.25 20.68 -8.42
C TRP A 260 0.58 20.48 -9.79
N ARG A 261 0.93 21.34 -10.76
CA ARG A 261 0.45 21.20 -12.14
C ARG A 261 1.22 20.12 -12.89
N LEU A 262 0.52 19.35 -13.71
CA LEU A 262 1.17 18.43 -14.64
C LEU A 262 1.98 19.21 -15.69
N PRO A 263 3.21 18.77 -16.05
CA PRO A 263 4.00 19.30 -17.15
C PRO A 263 3.46 18.76 -18.49
N VAL A 264 2.25 19.20 -18.88
CA VAL A 264 1.49 18.57 -19.97
C VAL A 264 2.24 18.62 -21.30
N ASP A 265 2.95 19.70 -21.60
CA ASP A 265 3.67 19.83 -22.87
C ASP A 265 4.85 18.86 -22.94
N GLU A 266 5.61 18.70 -21.85
CA GLU A 266 6.69 17.71 -21.74
C GLU A 266 6.16 16.28 -21.77
N MET A 267 5.01 16.03 -21.13
CA MET A 267 4.34 14.72 -21.18
C MET A 267 3.91 14.37 -22.61
N VAL A 268 3.30 15.32 -23.33
CA VAL A 268 2.88 15.15 -24.73
C VAL A 268 4.09 14.91 -25.64
N ALA A 269 5.18 15.66 -25.44
CA ALA A 269 6.42 15.47 -26.18
C ALA A 269 7.08 14.09 -25.94
N ALA A 270 6.78 13.44 -24.82
CA ALA A 270 7.28 12.11 -24.48
C ALA A 270 6.39 10.94 -24.97
N LEU A 271 5.22 11.23 -25.55
CA LEU A 271 4.30 10.20 -26.05
C LEU A 271 4.81 9.41 -27.27
N PRO A 272 5.56 10.00 -28.23
CA PRO A 272 6.08 9.24 -29.37
C PRO A 272 6.96 8.06 -28.96
N ALA A 273 7.67 8.15 -27.82
CA ALA A 273 8.46 7.05 -27.27
C ALA A 273 7.61 5.86 -26.76
N LEU A 274 6.29 6.01 -26.71
CA LEU A 274 5.33 4.98 -26.31
C LEU A 274 4.68 4.27 -27.52
N GLU A 275 5.01 4.67 -28.76
CA GLU A 275 4.46 4.04 -29.99
C GLU A 275 4.90 2.57 -30.12
N ASP A 276 6.12 2.25 -29.68
CA ASP A 276 6.69 0.91 -29.70
C ASP A 276 6.15 0.05 -28.54
N LEU A 277 4.83 -0.13 -28.52
CA LEU A 277 4.15 -1.04 -27.60
C LEU A 277 4.67 -2.47 -27.77
N SER A 278 5.19 -3.03 -26.68
CA SER A 278 5.81 -4.35 -26.67
C SER A 278 4.99 -5.35 -25.84
N SER A 279 5.13 -6.64 -26.14
CA SER A 279 4.65 -7.72 -25.27
C SER A 279 5.64 -8.04 -24.14
N SER A 280 6.43 -7.04 -23.72
CA SER A 280 7.38 -7.19 -22.61
C SER A 280 6.66 -7.60 -21.32
N PRO A 281 7.34 -8.26 -20.38
CA PRO A 281 6.73 -8.61 -19.10
C PRO A 281 6.18 -7.38 -18.37
N ALA A 282 5.08 -7.56 -17.64
CA ALA A 282 4.44 -6.55 -16.80
C ALA A 282 5.38 -5.92 -15.75
N LEU A 283 6.55 -6.53 -15.51
CA LEU A 283 7.62 -5.97 -14.69
C LEU A 283 8.04 -4.55 -15.14
N GLU A 284 8.08 -4.28 -16.44
CA GLU A 284 8.47 -2.95 -16.94
C GLU A 284 7.42 -1.89 -16.58
N ALA A 285 6.14 -2.22 -16.71
CA ALA A 285 5.05 -1.36 -16.23
C ALA A 285 5.09 -1.21 -14.70
N ALA A 286 5.37 -2.28 -13.95
CA ALA A 286 5.50 -2.22 -12.50
C ALA A 286 6.62 -1.26 -12.04
N LYS A 287 7.78 -1.27 -12.71
CA LYS A 287 8.86 -0.30 -12.48
C LYS A 287 8.49 1.12 -12.91
N GLY A 288 7.62 1.25 -13.91
CA GLY A 288 7.18 2.52 -14.47
C GLY A 288 6.28 3.33 -13.54
N ILE A 289 5.49 2.65 -12.70
CA ILE A 289 4.48 3.28 -11.83
C ILE A 289 4.96 3.60 -10.40
N MET A 290 6.17 3.18 -10.05
CA MET A 290 6.76 3.39 -8.71
C MET A 290 6.99 4.88 -8.38
N THR A 291 6.90 5.21 -7.08
CA THR A 291 7.31 6.52 -6.51
C THR A 291 8.36 6.36 -5.42
N THR A 292 7.92 6.11 -4.19
CA THR A 292 8.74 5.87 -2.99
C THR A 292 8.93 4.39 -2.71
N ASP A 293 8.32 3.55 -3.53
CA ASP A 293 8.51 2.10 -3.55
C ASP A 293 10.01 1.77 -3.71
N ARG A 294 10.51 0.84 -2.89
CA ARG A 294 11.91 0.35 -3.00
C ARG A 294 12.11 -0.65 -4.12
N TYR A 295 11.03 -1.30 -4.56
CA TYR A 295 11.05 -2.37 -5.55
C TYR A 295 9.69 -2.58 -6.22
N PRO A 296 9.63 -3.08 -7.46
CA PRO A 296 8.39 -3.28 -8.20
C PRO A 296 7.53 -4.38 -7.56
N LYS A 297 6.19 -4.26 -7.63
CA LYS A 297 5.26 -5.26 -7.08
C LYS A 297 4.45 -5.89 -8.20
N LEU A 298 4.48 -7.21 -8.28
CA LEU A 298 3.83 -7.97 -9.33
C LEU A 298 3.41 -9.34 -8.81
N ALA A 299 2.26 -9.81 -9.25
CA ALA A 299 1.81 -11.18 -9.04
C ALA A 299 1.04 -11.68 -10.28
N ALA A 300 0.94 -13.00 -10.44
CA ALA A 300 0.19 -13.61 -11.53
C ALA A 300 -0.51 -14.90 -11.08
N ARG A 301 -1.54 -15.28 -11.84
CA ARG A 301 -2.25 -16.56 -11.75
C ARG A 301 -2.47 -17.09 -13.17
N GLU A 302 -2.25 -18.38 -13.35
CA GLU A 302 -2.56 -19.10 -14.59
C GLU A 302 -3.68 -20.10 -14.27
N LEU A 303 -4.74 -20.04 -15.07
CA LEU A 303 -5.93 -20.88 -14.90
C LEU A 303 -5.79 -22.13 -15.76
N ALA A 304 -6.51 -23.19 -15.39
CA ALA A 304 -6.38 -24.51 -16.04
C ALA A 304 -6.71 -24.50 -17.55
N ASN A 305 -7.52 -23.55 -18.02
CA ASN A 305 -7.86 -23.40 -19.44
C ASN A 305 -6.85 -22.52 -20.21
N GLY A 306 -5.75 -22.11 -19.57
CA GLY A 306 -4.72 -21.26 -20.15
C GLY A 306 -4.96 -19.76 -19.99
N ALA A 307 -6.10 -19.32 -19.44
CA ALA A 307 -6.32 -17.92 -19.13
C ALA A 307 -5.35 -17.43 -18.06
N ARG A 308 -4.90 -16.19 -18.18
CA ARG A 308 -3.91 -15.59 -17.29
C ARG A 308 -4.48 -14.33 -16.65
N LEU A 309 -4.22 -14.17 -15.37
CA LEU A 309 -4.48 -12.95 -14.61
C LEU A 309 -3.15 -12.42 -14.07
N VAL A 310 -2.80 -11.18 -14.39
CA VAL A 310 -1.54 -10.54 -13.98
C VAL A 310 -1.86 -9.21 -13.34
N GLY A 311 -1.27 -8.95 -12.19
CA GLY A 311 -1.48 -7.69 -11.48
C GLY A 311 -0.17 -7.02 -11.14
N ILE A 312 -0.14 -5.69 -11.28
CA ILE A 312 0.93 -4.82 -10.79
C ILE A 312 0.35 -3.82 -9.81
N ALA A 313 1.14 -3.43 -8.80
CA ALA A 313 0.74 -2.42 -7.83
C ALA A 313 1.88 -1.48 -7.48
N LYS A 314 1.54 -0.25 -7.06
CA LYS A 314 2.46 0.71 -6.43
C LYS A 314 1.86 1.25 -5.16
N GLY A 315 2.69 1.66 -4.21
CA GLY A 315 2.28 2.25 -2.94
C GLY A 315 3.24 1.83 -1.85
N ALA A 316 3.67 2.81 -1.06
CA ALA A 316 4.60 2.62 0.06
C ALA A 316 4.27 3.56 1.23
N GLY A 317 3.89 4.81 0.93
CA GLY A 317 3.29 5.75 1.89
C GLY A 317 1.91 6.22 1.44
N MET A 318 1.19 6.85 2.38
CA MET A 318 -0.24 7.17 2.32
C MET A 318 -1.03 5.91 1.97
N ILE A 319 -1.03 4.92 2.87
CA ILE A 319 -1.66 3.60 2.70
C ILE A 319 -2.68 3.35 3.83
N GLU A 320 -3.94 3.68 3.58
CA GLU A 320 -5.12 3.25 4.36
C GLU A 320 -6.35 3.13 3.44
N PRO A 321 -6.43 2.04 2.65
CA PRO A 321 -7.51 1.83 1.67
C PRO A 321 -8.91 1.84 2.27
N ASN A 322 -9.70 2.83 1.89
CA ASN A 322 -11.15 2.84 2.04
C ASN A 322 -11.83 2.87 0.64
N MET A 323 -11.58 1.79 -0.11
CA MET A 323 -11.95 1.44 -1.51
C MET A 323 -10.78 1.31 -2.52
N ALA A 324 -9.56 1.65 -2.12
CA ALA A 324 -8.23 1.17 -2.57
C ALA A 324 -7.19 2.10 -1.93
N THR A 325 -5.93 1.69 -1.72
CA THR A 325 -4.81 2.63 -1.41
C THR A 325 -3.50 2.23 -2.02
N MET A 326 -3.33 2.70 -3.25
CA MET A 326 -2.32 2.29 -4.22
C MET A 326 -2.82 2.68 -5.63
N LEU A 327 -1.98 2.49 -6.64
CA LEU A 327 -2.46 2.23 -7.99
C LEU A 327 -2.25 0.74 -8.26
N CYS A 328 -3.28 0.05 -8.76
CA CYS A 328 -3.21 -1.36 -9.10
C CYS A 328 -3.95 -1.64 -10.40
N PHE A 329 -3.27 -2.35 -11.29
CA PHE A 329 -3.75 -2.67 -12.61
C PHE A 329 -3.70 -4.19 -12.80
N LEU A 330 -4.87 -4.78 -12.94
CA LEU A 330 -5.11 -6.20 -13.08
C LEU A 330 -5.54 -6.47 -14.52
N MET A 331 -4.75 -7.25 -15.24
CA MET A 331 -4.94 -7.59 -16.65
C MET A 331 -5.31 -9.06 -16.77
N THR A 332 -6.28 -9.39 -17.62
CA THR A 332 -6.66 -10.78 -17.90
C THR A 332 -7.08 -10.98 -19.35
N ASP A 333 -6.88 -12.18 -19.88
CA ASP A 333 -7.45 -12.59 -21.17
C ASP A 333 -8.70 -13.46 -21.01
N ALA A 334 -9.11 -13.77 -19.78
CA ALA A 334 -10.37 -14.42 -19.47
C ALA A 334 -11.59 -13.55 -19.84
N LYS A 335 -12.49 -14.08 -20.66
CA LYS A 335 -13.74 -13.43 -21.04
C LYS A 335 -14.77 -13.52 -19.91
N LEU A 336 -15.26 -12.37 -19.46
CA LEU A 336 -16.18 -12.20 -18.33
C LEU A 336 -17.17 -11.07 -18.63
N SER A 337 -18.36 -11.08 -18.04
CA SER A 337 -19.22 -9.90 -18.13
C SER A 337 -18.71 -8.77 -17.22
N PRO A 338 -18.97 -7.49 -17.56
CA PRO A 338 -18.59 -6.35 -16.70
C PRO A 338 -19.18 -6.44 -15.28
N ASP A 339 -20.39 -6.97 -15.15
CA ASP A 339 -21.08 -7.13 -13.86
C ASP A 339 -20.36 -8.17 -12.97
N GLU A 340 -20.00 -9.33 -13.53
CA GLU A 340 -19.19 -10.34 -12.82
C GLU A 340 -17.83 -9.77 -12.40
N MET A 341 -17.17 -9.05 -13.31
CA MET A 341 -15.88 -8.42 -13.01
C MET A 341 -15.99 -7.42 -11.86
N GLN A 342 -17.02 -6.57 -11.85
CA GLN A 342 -17.22 -5.57 -10.80
C GLN A 342 -17.55 -6.24 -9.46
N GLN A 343 -18.38 -7.28 -9.46
CA GLN A 343 -18.67 -8.05 -8.26
C GLN A 343 -17.38 -8.66 -7.69
N PHE A 344 -16.65 -9.42 -8.50
CA PHE A 344 -15.45 -10.13 -8.05
C PHE A 344 -14.35 -9.18 -7.60
N LEU A 345 -14.16 -8.06 -8.32
CA LEU A 345 -13.21 -7.03 -7.94
C LEU A 345 -13.56 -6.40 -6.60
N SER A 346 -14.83 -6.04 -6.37
CA SER A 346 -15.26 -5.38 -5.13
C SER A 346 -15.03 -6.27 -3.91
N GLU A 347 -15.33 -7.56 -4.03
CA GLU A 347 -15.07 -8.55 -2.98
C GLU A 347 -13.57 -8.74 -2.74
N ALA A 348 -12.78 -8.90 -3.81
CA ALA A 348 -11.34 -9.06 -3.71
C ALA A 348 -10.67 -7.84 -3.06
N VAL A 349 -11.04 -6.61 -3.46
CA VAL A 349 -10.53 -5.36 -2.89
C VAL A 349 -10.91 -5.23 -1.41
N SER A 350 -12.14 -5.58 -1.03
CA SER A 350 -12.62 -5.49 0.36
C SER A 350 -11.78 -6.31 1.33
N GLU A 351 -11.37 -7.51 0.91
CA GLU A 351 -10.62 -8.49 1.71
C GLU A 351 -9.09 -8.41 1.56
N SER A 352 -8.58 -7.55 0.67
CA SER A 352 -7.15 -7.39 0.43
C SER A 352 -6.72 -5.96 0.68
N PHE A 353 -6.81 -5.09 -0.33
CA PHE A 353 -6.39 -3.69 -0.22
C PHE A 353 -7.14 -2.98 0.92
N ASN A 354 -8.47 -3.08 1.03
CA ASN A 354 -9.19 -2.47 2.16
C ASN A 354 -8.83 -3.05 3.53
N ALA A 355 -8.04 -4.12 3.59
CA ALA A 355 -7.56 -4.77 4.80
C ALA A 355 -6.05 -4.55 5.07
N ILE A 356 -5.41 -3.56 4.46
CA ILE A 356 -4.01 -3.20 4.75
C ILE A 356 -3.84 -1.77 5.28
N SER A 357 -2.77 -1.47 6.01
CA SER A 357 -2.41 -0.09 6.37
C SER A 357 -0.92 0.08 6.64
N VAL A 358 -0.33 1.22 6.23
CA VAL A 358 1.04 1.59 6.62
C VAL A 358 1.02 2.73 7.63
N ASP A 359 0.29 3.80 7.34
CA ASP A 359 0.32 5.05 8.10
C ASP A 359 -1.06 5.53 8.58
N GLY A 360 -2.14 4.94 8.08
CA GLY A 360 -3.50 5.37 8.41
C GLY A 360 -4.04 6.49 7.53
N ASP A 361 -3.30 6.93 6.50
CA ASP A 361 -3.69 8.02 5.62
C ASP A 361 -4.29 7.50 4.29
N GLU A 362 -5.58 7.78 4.07
CA GLU A 362 -6.28 7.42 2.82
C GLU A 362 -5.87 8.36 1.68
N SER A 363 -5.38 7.81 0.57
CA SER A 363 -4.92 8.65 -0.56
C SER A 363 -6.06 9.24 -1.37
N THR A 364 -5.76 10.36 -2.03
CA THR A 364 -6.65 11.10 -2.92
C THR A 364 -6.70 10.54 -4.34
N SER A 365 -5.89 9.53 -4.66
CA SER A 365 -5.68 9.05 -6.04
C SER A 365 -5.94 7.55 -6.23
N ASP A 366 -6.42 6.86 -5.19
CA ASP A 366 -6.43 5.41 -5.21
C ASP A 366 -7.33 4.83 -6.28
N THR A 367 -6.79 3.85 -6.99
CA THR A 367 -7.41 3.26 -8.18
C THR A 367 -6.99 1.81 -8.32
N THR A 368 -7.97 0.90 -8.34
CA THR A 368 -7.77 -0.50 -8.78
C THR A 368 -8.57 -0.69 -10.06
N VAL A 369 -7.95 -1.15 -11.14
CA VAL A 369 -8.63 -1.49 -12.40
C VAL A 369 -8.41 -2.96 -12.71
N LEU A 370 -9.49 -3.67 -13.01
CA LEU A 370 -9.48 -4.99 -13.64
C LEU A 370 -9.97 -4.85 -15.08
N ILE A 371 -9.15 -5.22 -16.05
CA ILE A 371 -9.44 -5.08 -17.47
C ILE A 371 -9.18 -6.40 -18.20
N SER A 372 -10.09 -6.76 -19.12
CA SER A 372 -10.00 -8.00 -19.89
C SER A 372 -9.94 -7.79 -21.41
N SER A 373 -9.03 -8.49 -22.08
CA SER A 373 -9.04 -8.63 -23.55
C SER A 373 -10.08 -9.65 -24.05
N GLY A 374 -10.55 -10.55 -23.18
CA GLY A 374 -11.61 -11.51 -23.48
C GLY A 374 -11.27 -12.59 -24.53
N HIS A 375 -9.98 -12.87 -24.76
CA HIS A 375 -9.53 -13.85 -25.75
C HIS A 375 -9.84 -15.31 -25.37
N ILE A 376 -9.95 -15.63 -24.08
CA ILE A 376 -10.13 -17.00 -23.57
C ILE A 376 -11.49 -17.11 -22.86
N ASP A 377 -12.38 -17.89 -23.46
CA ASP A 377 -13.72 -18.17 -22.93
C ASP A 377 -13.72 -19.41 -22.01
N GLY A 378 -14.83 -19.64 -21.31
CA GLY A 378 -15.08 -20.87 -20.56
C GLY A 378 -14.35 -20.97 -19.23
N VAL A 379 -13.86 -19.86 -18.66
CA VAL A 379 -13.36 -19.84 -17.27
C VAL A 379 -14.56 -19.94 -16.32
N PRO A 380 -14.63 -20.94 -15.42
CA PRO A 380 -15.69 -20.97 -14.42
C PRO A 380 -15.62 -19.73 -13.51
N PRO A 381 -16.73 -19.00 -13.28
CA PRO A 381 -16.70 -17.75 -12.52
C PRO A 381 -16.13 -17.90 -11.10
N SER A 382 -16.39 -19.02 -10.43
CA SER A 382 -15.83 -19.32 -9.10
C SER A 382 -14.31 -19.47 -9.11
N VAL A 383 -13.74 -20.05 -10.18
CA VAL A 383 -12.29 -20.21 -10.35
C VAL A 383 -11.64 -18.85 -10.58
N PHE A 384 -12.21 -18.03 -11.45
CA PHE A 384 -11.71 -16.67 -11.68
C PHE A 384 -11.77 -15.82 -10.40
N ARG A 385 -12.92 -15.84 -9.71
CA ARG A 385 -13.13 -15.12 -8.45
C ARG A 385 -12.08 -15.49 -7.41
N GLN A 386 -11.79 -16.78 -7.24
CA GLN A 386 -10.77 -17.24 -6.29
C GLN A 386 -9.38 -16.77 -6.69
N ALA A 387 -9.00 -16.93 -7.96
CA ALA A 387 -7.70 -16.48 -8.46
C ALA A 387 -7.50 -14.97 -8.29
N LEU A 388 -8.55 -14.17 -8.53
CA LEU A 388 -8.53 -12.72 -8.32
C LEU A 388 -8.35 -12.36 -6.84
N ARG A 389 -9.06 -13.02 -5.92
CA ARG A 389 -8.90 -12.81 -4.47
C ARG A 389 -7.48 -13.09 -4.01
N GLU A 390 -6.91 -14.22 -4.42
CA GLU A 390 -5.54 -14.58 -4.08
C GLU A 390 -4.52 -13.59 -4.66
N LEU A 391 -4.70 -13.18 -5.92
CA LEU A 391 -3.84 -12.19 -6.56
C LEU A 391 -3.84 -10.85 -5.81
N CYS A 392 -5.03 -10.32 -5.50
CA CYS A 392 -5.14 -9.04 -4.80
C CYS A 392 -4.55 -9.13 -3.38
N ARG A 393 -4.71 -10.26 -2.68
CA ARG A 393 -4.09 -10.50 -1.37
C ARG A 393 -2.56 -10.50 -1.44
N ASP A 394 -1.98 -11.17 -2.45
CA ASP A 394 -0.53 -11.16 -2.67
C ASP A 394 0.00 -9.75 -2.92
N LEU A 395 -0.69 -8.97 -3.74
CA LEU A 395 -0.31 -7.59 -4.04
C LEU A 395 -0.45 -6.69 -2.81
N ALA A 396 -1.53 -6.83 -2.04
CA ALA A 396 -1.74 -6.08 -0.81
C ALA A 396 -0.63 -6.36 0.23
N ALA A 397 -0.21 -7.61 0.37
CA ALA A 397 0.93 -7.97 1.22
C ALA A 397 2.25 -7.35 0.73
N GLN A 398 2.47 -7.32 -0.59
CA GLN A 398 3.63 -6.66 -1.18
C GLN A 398 3.62 -5.14 -0.95
N VAL A 399 2.45 -4.50 -0.95
CA VAL A 399 2.30 -3.07 -0.61
C VAL A 399 2.78 -2.81 0.80
N VAL A 400 2.27 -3.54 1.79
CA VAL A 400 2.67 -3.35 3.20
C VAL A 400 4.16 -3.65 3.42
N ARG A 401 4.68 -4.73 2.84
CA ARG A 401 6.09 -5.12 2.99
C ARG A 401 7.07 -4.08 2.42
N ASN A 402 6.61 -3.36 1.41
CA ASN A 402 7.35 -2.29 0.78
C ASN A 402 6.89 -0.91 1.28
N GLY A 403 6.23 -0.85 2.44
CA GLY A 403 5.89 0.40 3.08
C GLY A 403 7.13 1.22 3.42
N GLU A 404 6.98 2.54 3.45
CA GLU A 404 8.08 3.46 3.75
C GLU A 404 8.68 3.15 5.12
N GLY A 405 9.99 2.85 5.14
CA GLY A 405 10.71 2.47 6.35
C GLY A 405 10.26 1.16 7.01
N THR A 406 9.43 0.33 6.36
CA THR A 406 8.90 -0.91 6.97
C THR A 406 10.01 -1.94 7.17
N GLN A 407 10.16 -2.41 8.41
CA GLN A 407 11.04 -3.53 8.78
C GLN A 407 10.22 -4.77 9.19
N HIS A 408 9.03 -4.58 9.74
CA HIS A 408 8.14 -5.67 10.12
C HIS A 408 6.79 -5.53 9.44
N VAL A 409 6.32 -6.60 8.82
CA VAL A 409 4.91 -6.72 8.45
C VAL A 409 4.16 -7.35 9.63
N ILE A 410 3.15 -6.66 10.12
CA ILE A 410 2.27 -7.10 11.21
C ILE A 410 1.00 -7.67 10.58
N ARG A 411 0.61 -8.88 10.96
CA ARG A 411 -0.66 -9.50 10.56
C ARG A 411 -1.54 -9.67 11.79
N VAL A 412 -2.68 -8.98 11.82
CA VAL A 412 -3.65 -9.06 12.90
C VAL A 412 -4.87 -9.84 12.43
N THR A 413 -5.09 -10.99 13.05
CA THR A 413 -6.31 -11.80 12.87
C THR A 413 -7.24 -11.54 14.03
N VAL A 414 -8.43 -11.00 13.76
CA VAL A 414 -9.47 -10.77 14.76
C VAL A 414 -10.58 -11.79 14.56
N LYS A 415 -11.02 -12.43 15.64
CA LYS A 415 -12.10 -13.43 15.66
C LYS A 415 -13.07 -13.14 16.80
N GLY A 416 -14.32 -13.61 16.65
CA GLY A 416 -15.34 -13.50 17.69
C GLY A 416 -15.91 -12.09 17.83
N ALA A 417 -15.70 -11.20 16.86
CA ALA A 417 -16.38 -9.91 16.85
C ALA A 417 -17.87 -10.09 16.54
N GLU A 418 -18.70 -9.10 16.88
CA GLU A 418 -20.13 -9.09 16.54
C GLU A 418 -20.34 -9.36 15.04
N ASP A 419 -19.62 -8.62 14.20
CA ASP A 419 -19.61 -8.75 12.76
C ASP A 419 -18.19 -8.52 12.16
N GLN A 420 -18.09 -8.68 10.85
CA GLN A 420 -16.84 -8.50 10.11
C GLN A 420 -16.36 -7.04 10.14
N GLU A 421 -17.26 -6.06 10.20
CA GLU A 421 -16.91 -4.64 10.26
C GLU A 421 -16.19 -4.31 11.56
N MET A 422 -16.72 -4.78 12.69
CA MET A 422 -16.09 -4.62 13.99
C MET A 422 -14.77 -5.38 14.08
N ALA A 423 -14.68 -6.60 13.53
CA ALA A 423 -13.41 -7.33 13.46
C ALA A 423 -12.34 -6.53 12.70
N LYS A 424 -12.71 -5.95 11.56
CA LYS A 424 -11.83 -5.12 10.74
C LYS A 424 -11.44 -3.83 11.45
N LYS A 425 -12.38 -3.18 12.13
CA LYS A 425 -12.14 -1.97 12.94
C LYS A 425 -11.11 -2.23 14.04
N VAL A 426 -11.22 -3.35 14.76
CA VAL A 426 -10.23 -3.75 15.77
C VAL A 426 -8.88 -4.04 15.11
N GLY A 427 -8.85 -4.81 14.01
CA GLY A 427 -7.61 -5.12 13.29
C GLY A 427 -6.87 -3.87 12.82
N LYS A 428 -7.59 -2.94 12.16
CA LYS A 428 -7.07 -1.64 11.71
C LYS A 428 -6.56 -0.79 12.87
N ALA A 429 -7.31 -0.73 13.97
CA ALA A 429 -6.87 0.03 15.14
C ALA A 429 -5.55 -0.51 15.74
N VAL A 430 -5.35 -1.83 15.74
CA VAL A 430 -4.10 -2.44 16.20
C VAL A 430 -2.94 -2.08 15.26
N VAL A 431 -3.07 -2.30 13.95
CA VAL A 431 -1.98 -2.00 12.99
C VAL A 431 -1.68 -0.51 12.84
N ASN A 432 -2.63 0.36 13.19
CA ASN A 432 -2.47 1.82 13.17
C ASN A 432 -2.06 2.40 14.53
N GLY A 433 -1.95 1.59 15.58
CA GLY A 433 -1.60 2.07 16.92
C GLY A 433 -0.12 2.47 17.02
N PRO A 434 0.24 3.77 17.14
CA PRO A 434 1.64 4.21 17.05
C PRO A 434 2.53 3.56 18.11
N LEU A 435 2.02 3.43 19.35
CA LEU A 435 2.73 2.74 20.43
C LEU A 435 3.03 1.28 20.06
N PHE A 436 2.07 0.54 19.52
CA PHE A 436 2.28 -0.86 19.16
C PHE A 436 3.24 -0.99 17.98
N LYS A 437 3.05 -0.19 16.93
CA LYS A 437 3.95 -0.11 15.76
C LYS A 437 5.40 0.17 16.16
N SER A 438 5.63 1.12 17.09
CA SER A 438 6.98 1.44 17.59
C SER A 438 7.57 0.34 18.46
N ALA A 439 6.75 -0.40 19.22
CA ALA A 439 7.23 -1.54 20.01
C ALA A 439 7.70 -2.67 19.09
N VAL A 440 6.93 -2.98 18.03
CA VAL A 440 7.33 -3.95 17.01
C VAL A 440 8.62 -3.53 16.32
N ALA A 441 8.76 -2.27 15.90
CA ALA A 441 10.01 -1.75 15.33
C ALA A 441 11.22 -1.95 16.25
N GLY A 442 11.02 -1.79 17.56
CA GLY A 442 12.05 -2.01 18.58
C GLY A 442 12.33 -3.47 18.94
N ASN A 443 11.63 -4.44 18.32
CA ASN A 443 11.62 -5.84 18.74
C ASN A 443 11.24 -6.03 20.23
N ASP A 444 10.45 -5.10 20.76
CA ASP A 444 9.93 -5.08 22.13
C ASP A 444 8.55 -5.74 22.14
N PRO A 445 8.38 -6.92 22.77
CA PRO A 445 7.10 -7.61 22.86
C PRO A 445 6.18 -6.93 23.89
N ASN A 446 5.87 -5.65 23.69
CA ASN A 446 5.09 -4.82 24.59
C ASN A 446 3.59 -5.12 24.45
N VAL A 447 3.19 -6.28 24.99
CA VAL A 447 1.82 -6.80 24.85
C VAL A 447 0.77 -5.89 25.50
N GLY A 448 1.14 -5.07 26.47
CA GLY A 448 0.26 -4.08 27.08
C GLY A 448 -0.25 -3.04 26.08
N ARG A 449 0.59 -2.63 25.12
CA ARG A 449 0.20 -1.68 24.05
C ARG A 449 -0.83 -2.29 23.10
N LEU A 450 -0.73 -3.60 22.83
CA LEU A 450 -1.72 -4.34 22.04
C LEU A 450 -3.07 -4.40 22.78
N ILE A 451 -3.07 -4.90 24.01
CA ILE A 451 -4.32 -5.04 24.81
C ILE A 451 -4.96 -3.67 25.05
N GLY A 452 -4.19 -2.65 25.39
CA GLY A 452 -4.68 -1.29 25.57
C GLY A 452 -5.34 -0.73 24.32
N LYS A 453 -4.80 -1.00 23.13
CA LYS A 453 -5.39 -0.57 21.85
C LYS A 453 -6.68 -1.32 21.53
N VAL A 454 -6.73 -2.64 21.74
CA VAL A 454 -7.96 -3.43 21.58
C VAL A 454 -9.05 -2.90 22.52
N GLY A 455 -8.72 -2.71 23.80
CA GLY A 455 -9.65 -2.17 24.80
C GLY A 455 -10.16 -0.76 24.45
N GLN A 456 -9.28 0.14 23.98
CA GLN A 456 -9.67 1.47 23.53
C GLN A 456 -10.71 1.40 22.40
N THR A 457 -10.49 0.56 21.39
CA THR A 457 -11.38 0.44 20.23
C THR A 457 -12.74 -0.16 20.57
N LEU A 458 -12.76 -1.18 21.44
CA LEU A 458 -14.00 -1.77 21.95
C LEU A 458 -14.79 -0.74 22.77
N GLY A 459 -14.14 -0.09 23.73
CA GLY A 459 -14.77 0.90 24.59
C GLY A 459 -15.33 2.10 23.82
N ALA A 460 -14.61 2.59 22.81
CA ALA A 460 -15.10 3.65 21.91
C ALA A 460 -16.33 3.22 21.07
N SER A 461 -16.58 1.93 20.95
CA SER A 461 -17.75 1.36 20.25
C SER A 461 -18.88 0.98 21.22
N GLY A 462 -18.76 1.31 22.51
CA GLY A 462 -19.71 0.91 23.55
C GLY A 462 -19.63 -0.57 23.94
N ALA A 463 -18.67 -1.32 23.38
CA ALA A 463 -18.46 -2.72 23.70
C ALA A 463 -17.59 -2.86 24.96
N VAL A 464 -17.99 -3.78 25.83
CA VAL A 464 -17.16 -4.23 26.95
C VAL A 464 -16.37 -5.46 26.50
N MET A 465 -15.12 -5.59 26.95
CA MET A 465 -14.33 -6.79 26.67
C MET A 465 -15.06 -8.00 27.26
N ALA A 466 -15.43 -8.95 26.40
CA ALA A 466 -16.17 -10.12 26.82
C ALA A 466 -15.29 -11.08 27.64
N GLU A 467 -15.95 -11.88 28.48
CA GLU A 467 -15.32 -13.07 29.05
C GLU A 467 -14.82 -14.00 27.92
N GLY A 468 -13.63 -14.57 28.10
CA GLY A 468 -13.00 -15.42 27.09
C GLY A 468 -12.18 -14.68 26.01
N CYS A 469 -11.86 -13.40 26.21
CA CYS A 469 -10.90 -12.70 25.35
C CYS A 469 -9.51 -13.36 25.44
N VAL A 470 -8.94 -13.73 24.29
CA VAL A 470 -7.61 -14.35 24.16
C VAL A 470 -6.80 -13.59 23.13
N CYS A 471 -5.60 -13.16 23.51
CA CYS A 471 -4.66 -12.57 22.56
C CYS A 471 -3.38 -13.40 22.47
N LYS A 472 -2.84 -13.51 21.26
CA LYS A 472 -1.59 -14.23 20.99
C LYS A 472 -0.67 -13.41 20.09
N ILE A 473 0.64 -13.62 20.24
CA ILE A 473 1.66 -13.13 19.32
C ILE A 473 2.60 -14.28 19.00
N GLY A 474 2.85 -14.55 17.71
CA GLY A 474 3.73 -15.65 17.28
C GLY A 474 3.29 -17.03 17.79
N GLY A 475 1.98 -17.22 18.00
CA GLY A 475 1.41 -18.45 18.57
C GLY A 475 1.41 -18.52 20.10
N GLU A 476 2.14 -17.64 20.80
CA GLU A 476 2.17 -17.61 22.27
C GLU A 476 0.96 -16.85 22.82
N THR A 477 0.19 -17.47 23.73
CA THR A 477 -0.87 -16.76 24.44
C THR A 477 -0.28 -15.75 25.42
N ILE A 478 -0.61 -14.48 25.23
CA ILE A 478 -0.13 -13.32 26.00
C ILE A 478 -1.16 -12.80 26.99
N PHE A 479 -2.45 -13.02 26.72
CA PHE A 479 -3.56 -12.57 27.54
C PHE A 479 -4.71 -13.57 27.38
N GLU A 480 -5.26 -14.02 28.50
CA GLU A 480 -6.48 -14.85 28.58
C GLU A 480 -7.05 -14.72 29.99
N ASP A 481 -8.35 -15.00 30.17
CA ASP A 481 -9.03 -14.96 31.47
C ASP A 481 -8.82 -13.65 32.26
N GLY A 482 -8.79 -12.52 31.56
CA GLY A 482 -8.64 -11.19 32.17
C GLY A 482 -7.23 -10.87 32.70
N GLN A 483 -6.22 -11.69 32.40
CA GLN A 483 -4.88 -11.55 32.93
C GLN A 483 -3.78 -11.78 31.89
N PHE A 484 -2.64 -11.13 32.07
CA PHE A 484 -1.46 -11.38 31.26
C PHE A 484 -0.87 -12.76 31.60
N ARG A 485 -0.51 -13.52 30.57
CA ARG A 485 0.15 -14.82 30.68
C ARG A 485 1.61 -14.69 30.31
N LEU A 486 2.38 -13.89 31.03
CA LEU A 486 3.79 -13.64 30.71
C LEU A 486 4.72 -14.24 31.76
N ASP A 487 5.85 -14.74 31.27
CA ASP A 487 7.01 -15.13 32.07
C ASP A 487 8.28 -14.77 31.29
N THR A 488 9.44 -14.85 31.94
CA THR A 488 10.74 -14.49 31.34
C THR A 488 11.07 -15.32 30.09
N GLU A 489 10.65 -16.57 30.02
CA GLU A 489 10.92 -17.43 28.87
C GLU A 489 10.03 -17.05 27.69
N LYS A 490 8.75 -16.81 27.95
CA LYS A 490 7.79 -16.36 26.95
C LYS A 490 8.16 -14.99 26.38
N GLU A 491 8.55 -14.03 27.21
CA GLU A 491 9.05 -12.73 26.70
C GLU A 491 10.27 -12.91 25.77
N ARG A 492 11.17 -13.84 26.10
CA ARG A 492 12.30 -14.18 25.23
C ARG A 492 11.83 -14.77 23.89
N ARG A 493 10.86 -15.69 23.91
CA ARG A 493 10.29 -16.28 22.68
C ARG A 493 9.58 -15.23 21.83
N LEU A 494 8.81 -14.33 22.44
CA LEU A 494 8.14 -13.21 21.76
C LEU A 494 9.15 -12.25 21.11
N SER A 495 10.18 -11.82 21.84
CA SER A 495 11.24 -10.96 21.26
C SER A 495 12.01 -11.69 20.14
N GLY A 496 12.23 -13.01 20.29
CA GLY A 496 12.81 -13.85 19.24
C GLY A 496 11.96 -13.88 17.97
N HIS A 497 10.63 -14.02 18.10
CA HIS A 497 9.69 -13.96 16.98
C HIS A 497 9.72 -12.61 16.26
N LEU A 498 9.71 -11.49 17.01
CA LEU A 498 9.84 -10.15 16.40
C LEU A 498 11.14 -10.03 15.60
N LYS A 499 12.28 -10.40 16.19
CA LYS A 499 13.60 -10.35 15.53
C LYS A 499 13.67 -11.24 14.30
N PHE A 500 13.04 -12.41 14.34
CA PHE A 500 12.97 -13.32 13.21
C PHE A 500 12.12 -12.73 12.07
N ALA A 501 11.07 -11.98 12.38
CA ALA A 501 10.21 -11.34 11.39
C ALA A 501 10.77 -10.01 10.85
N ALA A 502 11.82 -9.45 11.46
CA ALA A 502 12.48 -8.22 11.03
C ALA A 502 13.17 -8.40 9.68
N ALA A 503 12.96 -7.45 8.77
CA ALA A 503 13.60 -7.36 7.46
C ALA A 503 14.42 -6.06 7.34
N ASN A 504 15.42 -6.07 6.47
CA ASN A 504 16.17 -4.86 6.15
C ASN A 504 15.35 -3.90 5.26
N CYS A 505 15.08 -2.69 5.77
CA CYS A 505 14.32 -1.66 5.05
C CYS A 505 15.12 -0.95 3.95
N ASP A 506 16.42 -1.18 3.82
CA ASP A 506 17.28 -0.53 2.82
C ASP A 506 17.45 -1.35 1.53
N LEU A 507 16.97 -2.60 1.52
CA LEU A 507 17.12 -3.48 0.37
C LEU A 507 16.13 -3.13 -0.76
N PRO A 508 16.57 -3.15 -2.03
CA PRO A 508 15.71 -2.98 -3.21
C PRO A 508 15.00 -4.30 -3.60
N TYR A 509 14.73 -5.17 -2.63
CA TYR A 509 13.97 -6.41 -2.78
C TYR A 509 13.46 -6.89 -1.41
N PRO A 510 12.41 -7.72 -1.35
CA PRO A 510 11.95 -8.30 -0.10
C PRO A 510 12.82 -9.52 0.26
N GLU A 511 13.68 -9.41 1.27
CA GLU A 511 14.53 -10.53 1.73
C GLU A 511 13.73 -11.80 2.04
N HIS A 512 12.54 -11.65 2.64
CA HIS A 512 11.64 -12.75 2.99
C HIS A 512 10.20 -12.27 3.13
N ARG A 513 9.28 -13.22 3.35
CA ARG A 513 7.84 -12.93 3.53
C ARG A 513 7.28 -13.20 4.94
N ARG A 514 8.17 -13.36 5.93
CA ARG A 514 7.81 -13.46 7.35
C ARG A 514 6.98 -12.26 7.84
N VAL A 515 6.19 -12.49 8.89
CA VAL A 515 5.31 -11.51 9.52
C VAL A 515 5.31 -11.67 11.05
N VAL A 516 5.02 -10.58 11.74
CA VAL A 516 4.63 -10.58 13.15
C VAL A 516 3.15 -10.97 13.22
N ASP A 517 2.89 -12.24 13.49
CA ASP A 517 1.54 -12.77 13.63
C ASP A 517 0.92 -12.40 14.98
N VAL A 518 -0.26 -11.78 14.95
CA VAL A 518 -1.05 -11.35 16.11
C VAL A 518 -2.47 -11.92 15.96
N GLU A 519 -2.96 -12.60 16.98
CA GLU A 519 -4.33 -13.12 17.04
C GLU A 519 -5.08 -12.44 18.19
N VAL A 520 -6.27 -11.91 17.92
CA VAL A 520 -7.17 -11.30 18.90
C VAL A 520 -8.52 -12.01 18.80
N ILE A 521 -8.86 -12.79 19.82
CA ILE A 521 -10.13 -13.49 19.94
C ILE A 521 -10.93 -12.72 21.00
N LEU A 522 -11.98 -12.02 20.58
CA LEU A 522 -12.67 -11.05 21.45
C LEU A 522 -13.59 -11.67 22.53
N GLY A 523 -13.90 -12.96 22.42
CA GLY A 523 -14.91 -13.62 23.26
C GLY A 523 -16.35 -13.26 22.83
N GLY A 524 -17.35 -13.67 23.61
CA GLY A 524 -18.74 -13.19 23.42
C GLY A 524 -19.60 -13.86 22.32
N GLY A 525 -19.07 -14.86 21.59
CA GLY A 525 -19.87 -15.72 20.70
C GLY A 525 -20.24 -15.12 19.34
N GLY A 526 -19.68 -13.95 18.97
CA GLY A 526 -19.87 -13.36 17.65
C GLY A 526 -19.21 -14.18 16.54
N SER A 527 -19.66 -13.98 15.29
CA SER A 527 -19.15 -14.69 14.10
C SER A 527 -18.17 -13.87 13.26
N GLY A 528 -18.00 -12.59 13.59
CA GLY A 528 -17.14 -11.66 12.90
C GLY A 528 -15.67 -12.06 12.92
N THR A 529 -15.06 -12.07 11.74
CA THR A 529 -13.63 -12.33 11.55
C THR A 529 -13.03 -11.39 10.52
N ALA A 530 -11.79 -10.97 10.73
CA ALA A 530 -11.04 -10.18 9.77
C ALA A 530 -9.54 -10.45 9.91
N VAL A 531 -8.82 -10.39 8.80
CA VAL A 531 -7.36 -10.33 8.78
C VAL A 531 -6.97 -8.96 8.25
N VAL A 532 -6.12 -8.26 8.99
CA VAL A 532 -5.60 -6.95 8.61
C VAL A 532 -4.08 -6.99 8.62
N LEU A 533 -3.44 -6.43 7.59
CA LEU A 533 -1.99 -6.24 7.59
C LEU A 533 -1.63 -4.79 7.89
N GLY A 534 -0.49 -4.60 8.53
CA GLY A 534 0.18 -3.32 8.45
C GLY A 534 1.65 -3.42 8.73
N SER A 535 2.29 -2.28 8.95
CA SER A 535 3.74 -2.21 9.20
C SER A 535 4.04 -1.71 10.61
N ASP A 536 5.31 -1.83 11.01
CA ASP A 536 5.85 -1.09 12.14
C ASP A 536 6.04 0.42 11.84
N LEU A 537 6.45 1.19 12.85
CA LEU A 537 6.72 2.63 12.74
C LEU A 537 8.18 2.88 13.09
N THR A 538 9.00 3.16 12.07
CA THR A 538 10.45 3.31 12.19
C THR A 538 10.89 4.77 12.07
N THR A 539 12.14 5.05 12.43
CA THR A 539 12.75 6.37 12.20
C THR A 539 12.90 6.67 10.71
N GLU A 540 13.04 5.66 9.86
CA GLU A 540 13.17 5.83 8.42
C GLU A 540 11.87 6.35 7.80
N TYR A 541 10.70 5.90 8.28
CA TYR A 541 9.41 6.47 7.88
C TYR A 541 9.37 7.99 8.14
N VAL A 542 9.81 8.43 9.32
CA VAL A 542 9.85 9.86 9.69
C VAL A 542 10.80 10.62 8.79
N LYS A 543 12.00 10.09 8.52
CA LYS A 543 13.00 10.73 7.66
C LYS A 543 12.50 10.90 6.22
N ILE A 544 11.95 9.84 5.62
CA ILE A 544 11.39 9.87 4.25
C ILE A 544 10.32 10.96 4.13
N ASN A 545 9.40 11.03 5.11
CA ASN A 545 8.27 11.95 5.04
C ASN A 545 8.59 13.37 5.50
N ALA A 546 9.64 13.56 6.31
CA ALA A 546 10.15 14.89 6.65
C ALA A 546 10.89 15.55 5.47
N ASP A 547 11.54 14.76 4.63
CA ASP A 547 12.38 15.25 3.52
C ASP A 547 11.78 15.03 2.12
N TYR A 548 10.49 14.68 2.01
CA TYR A 548 9.88 14.29 0.73
C TYR A 548 9.89 15.39 -0.35
N ARG A 549 9.99 16.66 0.05
CA ARG A 549 9.97 17.84 -0.85
C ARG A 549 11.20 18.75 -0.71
N SER A 550 12.22 18.34 0.04
CA SER A 550 13.43 19.14 0.31
C SER A 550 14.62 18.78 -0.57
#